data_AF-A0A699Z029-F1
#
_entry.id   AF-A0A699Z029-F1
#
_cell.length_a   1.000
_cell.length_b   1.000
_cell.length_c   1.000
_cell.angle_alpha   90.00
_cell.angle_beta   90.00
_cell.angle_gamma   90.00
#
_symmetry.space_group_name_H-M   'P 1'
#
loop_
_entity.id
_entity.type
_entity.pdbx_description
1 polymer ?
#
loop_
_entity_poly.entity_id
_entity_poly.type
_entity_poly.pdbx_seq_one_letter_code
_entity_poly.pdbx_strand_id
1 'polypeptide(L)'
;MGGQLGNKKKAELKRKAAAGNPGVGIDFKKVKHKLGKKLARAQNETDTNIHSKSINLPSQGLSEDKDGVAVNSQNLTLKELLAQTGHYSEKSRKHGLLGLADLLARHPEELGKHVGVVYSRLSERMADADAG
;
A
#
# COMPACT_ATOMS: atom_id res chain seq x y z
N MET A 1 52.71 33.08 4.22
CA MET A 1 52.85 32.11 5.33
C MET A 1 51.91 32.53 6.46
N GLY A 2 50.88 31.74 6.75
CA GLY A 2 50.00 31.84 7.93
C GLY A 2 48.98 32.99 7.89
N GLY A 3 47.70 32.83 8.24
CA GLY A 3 47.01 31.71 8.84
C GLY A 3 45.72 32.21 9.51
N GLN A 4 44.58 31.75 9.00
CA GLN A 4 43.36 31.37 9.73
C GLN A 4 43.06 32.06 11.08
N LEU A 5 42.28 33.15 11.12
CA LEU A 5 41.61 33.58 12.37
C LEU A 5 40.19 34.15 12.19
N GLY A 6 39.66 34.24 10.96
CA GLY A 6 38.35 34.87 10.68
C GLY A 6 37.11 34.08 11.13
N ASN A 7 37.21 32.76 11.30
CA ASN A 7 36.05 31.91 11.58
C ASN A 7 35.76 31.67 13.07
N LYS A 8 36.73 31.94 13.97
CA LYS A 8 36.54 31.79 15.42
C LYS A 8 35.63 32.88 16.01
N LYS A 9 35.79 34.14 15.57
CA LYS A 9 34.99 35.28 16.05
C LYS A 9 33.50 35.18 15.70
N LYS A 10 33.13 34.64 14.52
CA LYS A 10 31.72 34.44 14.13
C LYS A 10 31.05 33.28 14.89
N ALA A 11 31.82 32.25 15.26
CA ALA A 11 31.31 31.13 16.05
C ALA A 11 31.07 31.53 17.53
N GLU A 12 31.92 32.36 18.11
CA GLU A 12 31.72 32.90 19.47
C GLU A 12 30.50 33.81 19.58
N LEU A 13 30.22 34.64 18.57
CA LEU A 13 29.03 35.50 18.57
C LEU A 13 27.72 34.70 18.47
N LYS A 14 27.74 33.53 17.81
CA LYS A 14 26.56 32.66 17.71
C LYS A 14 26.32 31.85 18.99
N ARG A 15 27.38 31.50 19.74
CA ARG A 15 27.28 30.75 21.01
C ARG A 15 26.82 31.62 22.19
N LYS A 16 27.14 32.92 22.20
CA LYS A 16 26.67 33.85 23.24
C LYS A 16 25.18 34.21 23.16
N ALA A 17 24.50 33.94 22.04
CA ALA A 17 23.04 34.15 21.91
C ALA A 17 22.18 32.97 22.39
N ALA A 18 22.80 31.82 22.72
CA ALA A 18 22.11 30.61 23.16
C ALA A 18 22.24 30.34 24.68
N ALA A 19 22.96 31.20 25.42
CA ALA A 19 23.16 31.06 26.86
C ALA A 19 22.29 32.07 27.61
N GLY A 20 21.04 31.66 27.85
CA GLY A 20 20.14 32.36 28.74
C GLY A 20 19.02 31.40 29.06
N ASN A 21 19.28 30.43 29.93
CA ASN A 21 18.24 29.56 30.47
C ASN A 21 17.33 30.46 31.33
N PRO A 22 16.12 30.82 30.88
CA PRO A 22 15.30 31.75 31.63
C PRO A 22 14.53 30.93 32.66
N GLY A 23 15.07 30.93 33.87
CA GLY A 23 14.32 30.77 35.12
C GLY A 23 13.60 29.44 35.30
N VAL A 24 14.21 28.58 36.11
CA VAL A 24 13.42 27.72 37.02
C VAL A 24 12.54 28.68 37.85
N GLY A 25 11.20 28.58 37.74
CA GLY A 25 10.25 29.39 38.53
C GLY A 25 9.48 30.50 37.78
N ILE A 26 9.52 30.58 36.45
CA ILE A 26 8.73 31.57 35.68
C ILE A 26 7.59 30.88 34.94
N ASP A 27 6.35 31.14 35.37
CA ASP A 27 5.12 30.52 34.85
C ASP A 27 4.68 31.09 33.48
N PHE A 28 4.88 32.39 33.25
CA PHE A 28 4.46 33.05 32.01
C PHE A 28 5.65 33.63 31.24
N LYS A 29 6.00 32.99 30.12
CA LYS A 29 7.06 33.46 29.20
C LYS A 29 6.46 34.03 27.92
N LYS A 30 6.49 35.35 27.77
CA LYS A 30 6.10 36.04 26.53
C LYS A 30 7.20 35.93 25.48
N VAL A 31 6.85 35.47 24.27
CA VAL A 31 7.79 35.39 23.15
C VAL A 31 8.05 36.80 22.61
N LYS A 32 9.33 37.16 22.39
CA LYS A 32 9.69 38.44 21.78
C LYS A 32 9.17 38.51 20.35
N HIS A 33 8.42 39.57 20.01
CA HIS A 33 7.92 39.82 18.66
C HIS A 33 9.09 39.90 17.67
N LYS A 34 9.02 39.12 16.58
CA LYS A 34 10.05 39.09 15.53
C LYS A 34 9.45 39.71 14.26
N LEU A 35 10.05 40.80 13.80
CA LEU A 35 9.66 41.45 12.54
C LEU A 35 9.80 40.46 11.37
N GLY A 36 8.82 40.44 10.48
CA GLY A 36 8.79 39.57 9.30
C GLY A 36 8.38 38.10 9.56
N LYS A 37 8.07 37.71 10.80
CA LYS A 37 7.52 36.38 11.12
C LYS A 37 6.05 36.50 11.51
N LYS A 38 5.24 35.51 11.15
CA LYS A 38 3.84 35.44 11.58
C LYS A 38 3.77 35.45 13.10
N LEU A 39 2.77 36.17 13.63
CA LEU A 39 2.48 36.21 15.07
C LEU A 39 2.34 34.77 15.58
N ALA A 40 2.97 34.50 16.73
CA ALA A 40 2.85 33.20 17.37
C ALA A 40 1.38 32.96 17.76
N ARG A 41 0.94 31.72 17.57
CA ARG A 41 -0.40 31.27 17.94
C ARG A 41 -0.70 31.61 19.40
N ALA A 42 -1.92 32.05 19.71
CA ALA A 42 -2.25 32.48 21.06
C ALA A 42 -2.15 31.28 22.04
N GLN A 43 -1.73 31.52 23.29
CA GLN A 43 -1.46 30.42 24.25
C GLN A 43 -2.72 29.62 24.64
N ASN A 44 -3.89 30.22 24.50
CA ASN A 44 -5.20 29.63 24.77
C ASN A 44 -5.87 29.06 23.51
N GLU A 45 -5.17 29.00 22.39
CA GLU A 45 -5.75 28.54 21.13
C GLU A 45 -5.70 27.01 21.03
N THR A 46 -6.88 26.39 20.94
CA THR A 46 -7.00 24.95 20.70
C THR A 46 -6.84 24.65 19.22
N ASP A 47 -5.84 23.83 18.87
CA ASP A 47 -5.66 23.35 17.50
C ASP A 47 -6.60 22.18 17.21
N THR A 48 -7.57 22.37 16.32
CA THR A 48 -8.57 21.36 15.94
C THR A 48 -8.20 20.59 14.67
N ASN A 49 -6.93 20.63 14.26
CA ASN A 49 -6.45 19.91 13.08
C ASN A 49 -6.38 18.39 13.30
N ILE A 50 -7.50 17.71 13.06
CA ILE A 50 -7.61 16.25 13.11
C ILE A 50 -7.46 15.69 11.70
N HIS A 51 -6.48 14.80 11.50
CA HIS A 51 -6.25 14.12 10.23
C HIS A 51 -6.58 12.63 10.38
N SER A 52 -7.67 12.18 9.78
CA SER A 52 -8.06 10.77 9.76
C SER A 52 -7.85 10.17 8.36
N LYS A 53 -7.26 8.97 8.31
CA LYS A 53 -7.15 8.17 7.07
C LYS A 53 -8.02 6.93 7.21
N SER A 54 -8.73 6.57 6.14
CA SER A 54 -9.47 5.32 6.08
C SER A 54 -8.53 4.15 5.75
N ILE A 55 -8.83 2.97 6.28
CA ILE A 55 -8.15 1.73 5.93
C ILE A 55 -8.94 1.07 4.81
N ASN A 56 -8.27 0.77 3.70
CA ASN A 56 -8.86 0.00 2.61
C ASN A 56 -8.58 -1.49 2.84
N LEU A 57 -9.62 -2.26 3.15
CA LEU A 57 -9.51 -3.72 3.23
C LEU A 57 -9.66 -4.33 1.82
N PRO A 58 -8.87 -5.37 1.49
CA PRO A 58 -9.09 -6.11 0.25
C PRO A 58 -10.45 -6.82 0.31
N SER A 59 -11.18 -6.80 -0.80
CA SER A 59 -12.42 -7.56 -0.91
C SER A 59 -12.10 -9.05 -0.84
N GLN A 60 -12.81 -9.74 0.03
CA GLN A 60 -12.84 -11.20 0.09
C GLN A 60 -14.05 -11.62 -0.75
N GLY A 61 -13.86 -12.41 -1.80
CA GLY A 61 -14.87 -12.76 -2.82
C GLY A 61 -16.08 -13.59 -2.33
N LEU A 62 -16.48 -13.41 -1.06
CA LEU A 62 -17.64 -14.01 -0.40
C LEU A 62 -18.97 -13.39 -0.86
N SER A 63 -18.94 -12.17 -1.38
CA SER A 63 -20.14 -11.38 -1.71
C SER A 63 -20.15 -10.85 -3.15
N GLU A 64 -19.25 -11.33 -4.01
CA GLU A 64 -19.36 -11.02 -5.43
C GLU A 64 -20.52 -11.81 -6.01
N ASP A 65 -21.62 -11.12 -6.38
CA ASP A 65 -22.75 -11.73 -7.09
C ASP A 65 -22.23 -12.33 -8.40
N LYS A 66 -22.29 -13.66 -8.48
CA LYS A 66 -21.86 -14.44 -9.65
C LYS A 66 -22.97 -14.55 -10.70
N ASP A 67 -24.03 -13.76 -10.55
CA ASP A 67 -25.16 -13.70 -11.47
C ASP A 67 -24.72 -13.11 -12.81
N GLY A 68 -24.57 -13.98 -13.82
CA GLY A 68 -24.23 -13.60 -15.20
C GLY A 68 -22.80 -13.93 -15.65
N VAL A 69 -21.97 -14.54 -14.80
CA VAL A 69 -20.62 -15.02 -15.17
C VAL A 69 -20.65 -16.55 -15.29
N ALA A 70 -19.97 -17.11 -16.30
CA ALA A 70 -19.85 -18.55 -16.41
C ALA A 70 -19.18 -19.13 -15.15
N VAL A 71 -19.93 -19.99 -14.46
CA VAL A 71 -19.48 -20.67 -13.25
C VAL A 71 -19.36 -22.17 -13.50
N ASN A 72 -18.33 -22.75 -12.89
CA ASN A 72 -18.16 -24.20 -12.78
C ASN A 72 -19.18 -24.78 -11.78
N SER A 73 -19.39 -26.10 -11.76
CA SER A 73 -20.07 -26.86 -10.68
C SER A 73 -19.81 -26.41 -9.25
N GLN A 74 -18.63 -25.83 -8.99
CA GLN A 74 -18.24 -25.34 -7.67
C GLN A 74 -18.43 -23.83 -7.49
N ASN A 75 -19.21 -23.20 -8.37
CA ASN A 75 -19.45 -21.75 -8.42
C ASN A 75 -18.16 -20.92 -8.55
N LEU A 76 -17.11 -21.45 -9.21
CA LEU A 76 -15.86 -20.74 -9.46
C LEU A 76 -15.90 -20.06 -10.83
N THR A 77 -15.47 -18.81 -10.87
CA THR A 77 -15.33 -18.02 -12.10
C THR A 77 -14.05 -18.37 -12.84
N LEU A 78 -13.97 -18.01 -14.13
CA LEU A 78 -12.76 -18.21 -14.94
C LEU A 78 -11.52 -17.57 -14.29
N LYS A 79 -11.64 -16.37 -13.72
CA LYS A 79 -10.52 -15.67 -13.08
C LYS A 79 -9.99 -16.42 -11.86
N GLU A 80 -10.88 -16.98 -11.04
CA GLU A 80 -10.53 -17.78 -9.88
C GLU A 80 -9.86 -19.10 -10.29
N LEU A 81 -10.37 -19.77 -11.32
CA LEU A 81 -9.77 -21.00 -11.86
C LEU A 81 -8.37 -20.73 -12.43
N LEU A 82 -8.19 -19.65 -13.19
CA LEU A 82 -6.88 -19.24 -13.69
C LEU A 82 -5.90 -18.95 -12.54
N ALA A 83 -6.37 -18.36 -11.44
CA ALA A 83 -5.53 -18.15 -10.25
C ALA A 83 -5.11 -19.47 -9.59
N GLN A 84 -6.00 -20.46 -9.52
CA GLN A 84 -5.70 -21.81 -8.99
C GLN A 84 -4.69 -22.56 -9.85
N THR A 85 -4.75 -22.44 -11.19
CA THR A 85 -3.77 -23.09 -12.09
C THR A 85 -2.32 -22.61 -11.89
N GLY A 86 -2.14 -21.38 -11.39
CA GLY A 86 -0.84 -20.80 -11.08
C GLY A 86 -0.37 -21.02 -9.64
N HIS A 87 -1.10 -21.79 -8.83
CA HIS A 87 -0.79 -21.93 -7.41
C HIS A 87 0.42 -22.86 -7.17
N TYR A 88 1.19 -22.62 -6.11
CA TYR A 88 2.34 -23.47 -5.76
C TYR A 88 1.96 -24.90 -5.39
N SER A 89 0.70 -25.14 -5.01
CA SER A 89 0.21 -26.44 -4.54
C SER A 89 -0.33 -27.26 -5.71
N GLU A 90 0.23 -28.45 -5.92
CA GLU A 90 -0.20 -29.42 -6.93
C GLU A 90 -1.71 -29.69 -6.90
N LYS A 91 -2.27 -29.91 -5.70
CA LYS A 91 -3.71 -30.18 -5.52
C LYS A 91 -4.57 -29.02 -6.04
N SER A 92 -4.15 -27.78 -5.76
CA SER A 92 -4.87 -26.59 -6.22
C SER A 92 -4.76 -26.42 -7.74
N ARG A 93 -3.61 -26.77 -8.33
CA ARG A 93 -3.44 -26.72 -9.79
C ARG A 93 -4.27 -27.75 -10.52
N LYS A 94 -4.25 -29.00 -10.06
CA LYS A 94 -5.08 -30.09 -10.61
C LYS A 94 -6.57 -29.75 -10.50
N HIS A 95 -6.97 -29.21 -9.35
CA HIS A 95 -8.33 -28.72 -9.13
C HIS A 95 -8.70 -27.60 -10.13
N GLY A 96 -7.80 -26.63 -10.34
CA GLY A 96 -7.97 -25.58 -11.34
C GLY A 96 -8.11 -26.12 -12.76
N LEU A 97 -7.32 -27.12 -13.15
CA LEU A 97 -7.38 -27.75 -14.48
C LEU A 97 -8.67 -28.56 -14.69
N LEU A 98 -9.06 -29.38 -13.72
CA LEU A 98 -10.33 -30.12 -13.75
C LEU A 98 -11.51 -29.15 -13.79
N GLY A 99 -11.41 -28.07 -13.02
CA GLY A 99 -12.44 -27.06 -12.98
C GLY A 99 -12.54 -26.23 -14.26
N LEU A 100 -11.42 -26.03 -14.95
CA LEU A 100 -11.41 -25.42 -16.27
C LEU A 100 -12.08 -26.35 -17.29
N ALA A 101 -11.78 -27.66 -17.28
CA ALA A 101 -12.44 -28.62 -18.17
C ALA A 101 -13.97 -28.65 -17.97
N ASP A 102 -14.45 -28.65 -16.72
CA ASP A 102 -15.89 -28.60 -16.41
C ASP A 102 -16.53 -27.26 -16.86
N LEU A 103 -15.82 -26.14 -16.69
CA LEU A 103 -16.30 -24.83 -17.14
C LEU A 103 -16.46 -24.79 -18.68
N LEU A 104 -15.47 -25.32 -19.41
CA LEU A 104 -15.50 -25.36 -20.88
C LEU A 104 -16.60 -26.28 -21.43
N ALA A 105 -16.94 -27.34 -20.71
CA ALA A 105 -18.04 -28.22 -21.07
C ALA A 105 -19.42 -27.54 -20.92
N ARG A 106 -19.57 -26.64 -19.94
CA ARG A 106 -20.87 -25.99 -19.63
C ARG A 106 -21.09 -24.69 -20.39
N HIS A 107 -20.02 -23.92 -20.61
CA HIS A 107 -20.10 -22.58 -21.23
C HIS A 107 -19.14 -22.44 -22.42
N PRO A 108 -19.46 -23.04 -23.58
CA PRO A 108 -18.63 -22.94 -24.78
C PRO A 108 -18.60 -21.52 -25.38
N GLU A 109 -19.60 -20.69 -25.07
CA GLU A 109 -19.72 -19.29 -25.55
C GLU A 109 -18.72 -18.32 -24.91
N GLU A 110 -18.33 -18.58 -23.66
CA GLU A 110 -17.39 -17.76 -22.91
C GLU A 110 -15.92 -18.10 -23.25
N LEU A 111 -15.71 -19.29 -23.82
CA LEU A 111 -14.41 -19.74 -24.30
C LEU A 111 -13.90 -18.87 -25.46
N GLY A 112 -14.78 -18.44 -26.36
CA GLY A 112 -14.40 -17.58 -27.49
C GLY A 112 -13.84 -16.23 -27.06
N LYS A 113 -14.31 -15.69 -25.93
CA LYS A 113 -13.85 -14.40 -25.39
C LYS A 113 -12.48 -14.51 -24.70
N HIS A 114 -12.17 -15.66 -24.12
CA HIS A 114 -11.01 -15.83 -23.23
C HIS A 114 -10.00 -16.90 -23.68
N VAL A 115 -10.11 -17.38 -24.92
CA VAL A 115 -9.30 -18.47 -25.47
C VAL A 115 -7.79 -18.21 -25.37
N GLY A 116 -7.34 -16.98 -25.63
CA GLY A 116 -5.92 -16.65 -25.62
C GLY A 116 -5.30 -16.75 -24.22
N VAL A 117 -6.02 -16.31 -23.19
CA VAL A 117 -5.56 -16.36 -21.80
C VAL A 117 -5.53 -17.81 -21.31
N VAL A 118 -6.57 -18.58 -21.63
CA VAL A 118 -6.66 -20.00 -21.29
C VAL A 118 -5.54 -20.79 -21.97
N TYR A 119 -5.31 -20.56 -23.26
CA TYR A 119 -4.26 -21.26 -24.02
C TYR A 119 -2.86 -20.93 -23.50
N SER A 120 -2.55 -19.66 -23.24
CA SER A 120 -1.26 -19.26 -22.67
C SER A 120 -1.00 -19.98 -21.34
N ARG A 121 -1.99 -19.95 -20.45
CA ARG A 121 -1.89 -20.60 -19.13
C ARG A 121 -1.74 -22.11 -19.24
N LEU A 122 -2.50 -22.77 -20.11
CA LEU A 122 -2.36 -24.20 -20.34
C LEU A 122 -1.00 -24.55 -20.92
N SER A 123 -0.50 -23.78 -21.89
CA SER A 123 0.80 -24.03 -22.51
C SER A 123 1.97 -23.93 -21.52
N GLU A 124 1.91 -22.98 -20.58
CA GLU A 124 2.86 -22.87 -19.48
C GLU A 124 2.79 -24.09 -18.53
N ARG A 125 1.61 -24.68 -18.33
CA ARG A 125 1.44 -25.86 -17.46
C ARG A 125 1.82 -27.18 -18.13
N MET A 126 1.88 -27.26 -19.46
CA MET A 126 2.29 -28.49 -20.15
C MET A 126 3.75 -28.89 -19.84
N ALA A 127 4.59 -27.94 -19.41
CA ALA A 127 5.96 -28.19 -18.97
C ALA A 127 6.09 -28.47 -17.46
N ASP A 128 4.98 -28.55 -16.72
CA ASP A 128 5.01 -28.88 -15.29
C ASP A 128 5.48 -30.32 -15.09
N ALA A 129 6.57 -30.50 -14.34
CA ALA A 129 7.20 -31.81 -14.11
C ALA A 129 6.52 -32.61 -12.99
N ASP A 130 5.48 -32.07 -12.37
CA ASP A 130 4.76 -32.71 -11.27
C ASP A 130 3.87 -33.86 -11.79
N ALA A 131 4.15 -35.06 -11.31
CA ALA A 131 3.39 -36.27 -11.57
C ALA A 131 2.20 -36.36 -10.60
N GLY A 132 1.08 -35.68 -10.91
CA GLY A 132 -0.12 -35.66 -10.07
C GLY A 132 -1.43 -35.77 -10.84
#